data_AF-A0A3D3UXP0-F1
#
_entry.id   AF-A0A3D3UXP0-F1
#
_cell.length_a   1.000
_cell.length_b   1.000
_cell.length_c   1.000
_cell.angle_alpha   90.00
_cell.angle_beta   90.00
_cell.angle_gamma   90.00
#
_symmetry.space_group_name_H-M   'P 1'
#
loop_
_entity.id
_entity.type
_entity.pdbx_description
1 polymer ?
#
loop_
_entity_poly.entity_id
_entity_poly.type
_entity_poly.pdbx_seq_one_letter_code
_entity_poly.pdbx_strand_id
1 'polypeptide(L)'
;MSRASGNWEMKFKVGEWDITTNLIIKPDKEGKLTAQWQSEYGEHEITDIQYERGKLAFKRKSKFQDRQWDSTFEGSIQGDTLSGVIKSEMGDITAEGKQVGAPVIGTWNLDITSERGTRKQRLRVNPDMTGLYGSTLIKKIDLKDNQVNFKIVLEFGDQTFEMDFKGKLAESKLVGEITSSRGSQKITGTKVVRRYRRRSTS
;
A
#
# COMPACT_ATOMS: atom_id res chain seq x y z
N MET A 1 -3.71 5.80 -10.91
CA MET A 1 -3.13 4.60 -10.28
C MET A 1 -4.21 3.55 -10.11
N SER A 2 -3.90 2.31 -10.47
CA SER A 2 -4.81 1.17 -10.30
C SER A 2 -5.04 0.90 -8.80
N ARG A 3 -6.25 0.44 -8.43
CA ARG A 3 -6.50 -0.03 -7.07
C ARG A 3 -5.75 -1.33 -6.75
N ALA A 4 -5.30 -2.05 -7.78
CA ALA A 4 -4.46 -3.23 -7.59
C ALA A 4 -3.04 -2.88 -7.15
N SER A 5 -2.55 -1.68 -7.46
CA SER A 5 -1.20 -1.27 -7.06
C SER A 5 -1.09 -1.23 -5.54
N GLY A 6 0.01 -1.76 -5.02
CA GLY A 6 0.30 -1.85 -3.58
C GLY A 6 0.94 -3.18 -3.22
N ASN A 7 1.24 -3.34 -1.92
CA ASN A 7 1.73 -4.59 -1.35
C ASN A 7 0.55 -5.33 -0.70
N TRP A 8 0.44 -6.62 -0.96
CA TRP A 8 -0.65 -7.49 -0.53
C TRP A 8 -0.06 -8.69 0.21
N GLU A 9 -0.39 -8.84 1.49
CA GLU A 9 -0.09 -10.05 2.26
C GLU A 9 -1.11 -11.12 1.86
N MET A 10 -0.65 -12.12 1.11
CA MET A 10 -1.44 -13.24 0.59
C MET A 10 -1.36 -14.45 1.52
N LYS A 11 -2.51 -15.03 1.86
CA LYS A 11 -2.66 -16.24 2.66
C LYS A 11 -3.45 -17.28 1.89
N PHE A 12 -2.94 -18.50 1.86
CA PHE A 12 -3.58 -19.64 1.22
C PHE A 12 -3.06 -20.94 1.81
N LYS A 13 -3.82 -22.02 1.64
CA LYS A 13 -3.49 -23.33 2.19
C LYS A 13 -3.12 -24.31 1.10
N VAL A 14 -2.00 -25.02 1.27
CA VAL A 14 -1.56 -26.08 0.35
C VAL A 14 -1.51 -27.39 1.15
N GLY A 15 -2.48 -28.27 0.94
CA GLY A 15 -2.65 -29.47 1.77
C GLY A 15 -2.93 -29.09 3.22
N GLU A 16 -2.04 -29.42 4.15
CA GLU A 16 -2.13 -29.06 5.57
C GLU A 16 -1.36 -27.78 5.93
N TRP A 17 -0.60 -27.21 4.99
CA TRP A 17 0.31 -26.09 5.25
C TRP A 17 -0.36 -24.74 4.97
N ASP A 18 -0.37 -23.86 5.98
CA ASP A 18 -0.74 -22.46 5.80
C ASP A 18 0.47 -21.66 5.31
N ILE A 19 0.31 -21.01 4.15
CA ILE A 19 1.38 -20.23 3.51
C ILE A 19 1.00 -18.76 3.53
N THR A 20 1.92 -17.93 4.01
CA THR A 20 1.84 -16.45 3.92
C THR A 20 2.93 -15.94 2.99
N THR A 21 2.57 -15.10 2.01
CA THR A 21 3.49 -14.53 1.01
C THR A 21 3.14 -13.07 0.73
N ASN A 22 4.00 -12.32 0.06
CA ASN A 22 3.75 -10.94 -0.33
C ASN A 22 3.63 -10.78 -1.84
N LEU A 23 2.52 -10.22 -2.32
CA LEU A 23 2.29 -9.83 -3.70
C LEU A 23 2.45 -8.32 -3.83
N ILE A 24 3.47 -7.87 -4.55
CA ILE A 24 3.77 -6.45 -4.78
C ILE A 24 3.35 -6.10 -6.20
N ILE A 25 2.36 -5.23 -6.37
CA ILE A 25 1.88 -4.76 -7.67
C ILE A 25 2.25 -3.29 -7.85
N LYS A 26 2.95 -2.96 -8.94
CA LYS A 26 3.35 -1.58 -9.26
C LYS A 26 3.24 -1.29 -10.76
N PRO A 27 2.89 -0.06 -11.17
CA PRO A 27 3.02 0.32 -12.56
C PRO A 27 4.50 0.37 -12.98
N ASP A 28 4.80 -0.03 -14.21
CA ASP A 28 6.09 0.22 -14.85
C ASP A 28 6.19 1.66 -15.37
N LYS A 29 7.28 1.97 -16.09
CA LYS A 29 7.53 3.29 -16.67
C LYS A 29 6.50 3.68 -17.75
N GLU A 30 5.83 2.69 -18.37
CA GLU A 30 4.78 2.88 -19.37
C GLU A 30 3.38 2.93 -18.75
N GLY A 31 3.27 2.72 -17.43
CA GLY A 31 2.00 2.67 -16.71
C GLY A 31 1.29 1.31 -16.77
N LYS A 32 1.89 0.28 -17.37
CA LYS A 32 1.40 -1.10 -17.33
C LYS A 32 1.66 -1.69 -15.95
N LEU A 33 0.76 -2.53 -15.46
CA LEU A 33 0.98 -3.18 -14.18
C LEU A 33 2.06 -4.25 -14.31
N THR A 34 2.91 -4.32 -13.29
CA THR A 34 3.87 -5.39 -13.05
C THR A 34 3.65 -5.91 -11.65
N ALA A 35 3.97 -7.18 -11.42
CA ALA A 35 3.83 -7.78 -10.10
C ALA A 35 5.03 -8.65 -9.74
N GLN A 36 5.31 -8.72 -8.45
CA GLN A 36 6.34 -9.59 -7.87
C GLN A 36 5.72 -10.39 -6.74
N TRP A 37 6.00 -11.69 -6.71
CA TRP A 37 5.55 -12.59 -5.65
C TRP A 37 6.75 -12.97 -4.78
N GLN A 38 6.78 -12.45 -3.56
CA GLN A 38 7.84 -12.73 -2.58
C GLN A 38 7.35 -13.80 -1.61
N SER A 39 8.08 -14.91 -1.58
CA SER A 39 7.82 -16.08 -0.75
C SER A 39 9.12 -16.48 -0.07
N GLU A 40 9.03 -17.06 1.12
CA GLU A 40 10.19 -17.73 1.75
C GLU A 40 10.55 -19.04 1.02
N TYR A 41 9.64 -19.53 0.17
CA TYR A 41 9.77 -20.78 -0.56
C TYR A 41 9.82 -20.53 -2.07
N GLY A 42 11.00 -20.70 -2.65
CA GLY A 42 11.19 -20.70 -4.10
C GLY A 42 11.20 -19.32 -4.75
N GLU A 43 11.48 -19.34 -6.05
CA GLU A 43 11.43 -18.16 -6.90
C GLU A 43 10.11 -18.13 -7.65
N HIS A 44 9.57 -16.93 -7.87
CA HIS A 44 8.30 -16.76 -8.56
C HIS A 44 8.38 -15.66 -9.62
N GLU A 45 7.85 -15.96 -10.79
CA GLU A 45 7.69 -15.00 -11.88
C GLU A 45 6.20 -14.79 -12.15
N ILE A 46 5.78 -13.53 -12.25
CA ILE A 46 4.41 -13.17 -12.64
C ILE A 46 4.42 -12.60 -14.05
N THR A 47 3.54 -13.11 -14.90
CA THR A 47 3.30 -12.65 -16.27
C THR A 47 1.81 -12.48 -16.54
N ASP A 48 1.47 -11.88 -17.69
CA ASP A 48 0.09 -11.72 -18.16
C ASP A 48 -0.86 -11.07 -17.14
N ILE A 49 -0.38 -10.06 -16.41
CA ILE A 49 -1.22 -9.35 -15.44
C ILE A 49 -2.30 -8.52 -16.12
N GLN A 50 -3.55 -8.79 -15.76
CA GLN A 50 -4.74 -8.13 -16.24
C GLN A 50 -5.51 -7.60 -15.04
N TYR A 51 -5.86 -6.31 -15.11
CA TYR A 51 -6.68 -5.69 -14.08
C TYR A 51 -7.78 -4.85 -14.71
N GLU A 52 -9.02 -5.34 -14.60
CA GLU A 52 -10.18 -4.67 -15.17
C GLU A 52 -11.37 -4.77 -14.22
N ARG A 53 -12.08 -3.65 -14.02
CA ARG A 53 -13.32 -3.59 -13.21
C ARG A 53 -13.21 -4.23 -11.82
N GLY A 54 -12.03 -4.15 -11.19
CA GLY A 54 -11.78 -4.73 -9.87
C GLY A 54 -11.41 -6.21 -9.89
N LYS A 55 -11.35 -6.86 -11.05
CA LYS A 55 -10.85 -8.22 -11.21
C LYS A 55 -9.36 -8.18 -11.55
N LEU A 56 -8.59 -9.03 -10.88
CA LEU A 56 -7.16 -9.20 -11.09
C LEU A 56 -6.92 -10.63 -11.55
N ALA A 57 -6.25 -10.81 -12.68
CA ALA A 57 -5.79 -12.10 -13.16
C ALA A 57 -4.32 -12.01 -13.56
N PHE A 58 -3.55 -13.08 -13.32
CA PHE A 58 -2.17 -13.19 -13.80
C PHE A 58 -1.71 -14.64 -13.81
N LYS A 59 -0.69 -14.94 -14.60
CA LYS A 59 0.02 -16.21 -14.55
C LYS A 59 1.20 -16.13 -13.60
N ARG A 60 1.44 -17.19 -12.85
CA ARG A 60 2.54 -17.32 -11.92
C ARG A 60 3.30 -18.61 -12.20
N LYS A 61 4.58 -18.46 -12.55
CA LYS A 61 5.53 -19.57 -12.56
C LYS A 61 6.23 -19.61 -11.22
N SER A 62 6.23 -20.78 -10.59
CA SER A 62 6.94 -21.02 -9.33
C SER A 62 8.06 -22.00 -9.60
N LYS A 63 9.25 -21.75 -9.06
CA LYS A 63 10.39 -22.65 -9.12
C LYS A 63 10.86 -22.97 -7.71
N PHE A 64 10.86 -24.25 -7.37
CA PHE A 64 11.33 -24.73 -6.08
C PHE A 64 12.32 -25.87 -6.33
N GLN A 65 13.59 -25.64 -5.98
CA GLN A 65 14.70 -26.52 -6.33
C GLN A 65 14.73 -26.79 -7.85
N ASP A 66 14.61 -28.05 -8.28
CA ASP A 66 14.59 -28.45 -9.68
C ASP A 66 13.18 -28.56 -10.28
N ARG A 67 12.12 -28.26 -9.51
CA ARG A 67 10.73 -28.36 -9.97
C ARG A 67 10.15 -26.99 -10.31
N GLN A 68 9.51 -26.91 -11.47
CA GLN A 68 8.76 -25.74 -11.92
C GLN A 68 7.28 -26.07 -12.02
N TRP A 69 6.45 -25.12 -11.63
CA TRP A 69 5.00 -25.24 -11.57
C TRP A 69 4.38 -23.98 -12.19
N ASP A 70 3.46 -24.16 -13.11
CA ASP A 70 2.68 -23.06 -13.67
C ASP A 70 1.32 -23.00 -12.96
N SER A 71 0.89 -21.78 -12.64
CA SER A 71 -0.37 -21.52 -11.97
C SER A 71 -1.00 -20.24 -12.50
N THR A 72 -2.32 -20.14 -12.43
CA THR A 72 -3.06 -18.92 -12.78
C THR A 72 -3.81 -18.43 -11.56
N PHE A 73 -3.67 -17.15 -11.22
CA PHE A 73 -4.46 -16.51 -10.19
C PHE A 73 -5.62 -15.76 -10.84
N GLU A 74 -6.83 -15.96 -10.30
CA GLU A 74 -8.01 -15.19 -10.64
C GLU A 74 -8.66 -14.67 -9.36
N GLY A 75 -8.78 -13.35 -9.22
CA GLY A 75 -9.33 -12.75 -8.02
C GLY A 75 -10.03 -11.42 -8.25
N SER A 76 -10.56 -10.87 -7.16
CA SER A 76 -11.25 -9.59 -7.12
C SER A 76 -10.79 -8.75 -5.93
N ILE A 77 -10.64 -7.45 -6.17
CA ILE A 77 -10.22 -6.47 -5.18
C ILE A 77 -11.44 -5.67 -4.74
N GLN A 78 -11.74 -5.75 -3.45
CA GLN A 78 -12.79 -4.98 -2.79
C GLN A 78 -12.20 -4.25 -1.59
N GLY A 79 -12.01 -2.93 -1.73
CA GLY A 79 -11.38 -2.12 -0.69
C GLY A 79 -9.92 -2.52 -0.50
N ASP A 80 -9.59 -3.01 0.69
CA ASP A 80 -8.28 -3.49 1.14
C ASP A 80 -8.14 -5.01 1.12
N THR A 81 -9.15 -5.72 0.59
CA THR A 81 -9.18 -7.17 0.52
C THR A 81 -9.10 -7.63 -0.95
N LEU A 82 -8.25 -8.62 -1.19
CA LEU A 82 -8.10 -9.34 -2.45
C LEU A 82 -8.54 -10.78 -2.23
N SER A 83 -9.62 -11.23 -2.85
CA SER A 83 -10.08 -12.63 -2.76
C SER A 83 -9.94 -13.30 -4.11
N GLY A 84 -9.36 -14.49 -4.16
CA GLY A 84 -9.18 -15.20 -5.43
C GLY A 84 -8.88 -16.68 -5.28
N VAL A 85 -8.62 -17.31 -6.43
CA VAL A 85 -8.29 -18.72 -6.55
C VAL A 85 -7.00 -18.85 -7.36
N ILE A 86 -6.06 -19.64 -6.85
CA ILE A 86 -4.87 -20.09 -7.56
C ILE A 86 -5.22 -21.43 -8.19
N LYS A 87 -5.30 -21.48 -9.52
CA LYS A 87 -5.53 -22.68 -10.32
C LYS A 87 -4.20 -23.27 -10.76
N SER A 88 -4.02 -24.57 -10.58
CA SER A 88 -2.81 -25.30 -10.97
C SER A 88 -3.14 -26.75 -11.33
N GLU A 89 -2.16 -27.49 -11.85
CA GLU A 89 -2.30 -28.94 -12.07
C GLU A 89 -2.55 -29.72 -10.77
N MET A 90 -2.19 -29.16 -9.61
CA MET A 90 -2.44 -29.75 -8.30
C MET A 90 -3.85 -29.44 -7.74
N GLY A 91 -4.66 -28.72 -8.51
CA GLY A 91 -6.00 -28.28 -8.14
C GLY A 91 -6.10 -26.79 -7.84
N ASP A 92 -7.29 -26.40 -7.40
CA ASP A 92 -7.70 -25.04 -7.12
C ASP A 92 -7.55 -24.72 -5.64
N ILE A 93 -6.83 -23.64 -5.32
CA ILE A 93 -6.55 -23.20 -3.96
C ILE A 93 -7.13 -21.81 -3.75
N THR A 94 -7.98 -21.64 -2.75
CA THR A 94 -8.47 -20.32 -2.35
C THR A 94 -7.36 -19.50 -1.71
N ALA A 95 -7.24 -18.24 -2.12
CA ALA A 95 -6.26 -17.30 -1.60
C ALA A 95 -6.92 -15.98 -1.19
N GLU A 96 -6.53 -15.48 -0.02
CA GLU A 96 -6.99 -14.22 0.53
C GLU A 96 -5.79 -13.29 0.74
N GLY A 97 -5.90 -12.08 0.23
CA GLY A 97 -4.91 -11.02 0.32
C GLY A 97 -5.42 -9.85 1.14
N LYS A 98 -4.59 -9.31 2.04
CA LYS A 98 -4.84 -8.03 2.71
C LYS A 98 -3.82 -7.00 2.28
N GLN A 99 -4.28 -5.82 1.88
CA GLN A 99 -3.39 -4.74 1.48
C GLN A 99 -2.59 -4.24 2.68
N VAL A 100 -1.27 -4.40 2.61
CA VAL A 100 -0.34 -3.91 3.62
C VAL A 100 -0.40 -2.39 3.64
N GLY A 101 -0.68 -1.83 4.83
CA GLY A 101 -0.81 -0.39 5.01
C GLY A 101 -2.11 0.25 4.56
N ALA A 102 -3.14 -0.55 4.22
CA ALA A 102 -4.50 -0.07 4.00
C ALA A 102 -5.02 0.94 5.04
N PRO A 103 -4.73 0.79 6.36
CA PRO A 103 -5.18 1.75 7.34
C PRO A 103 -4.61 3.17 7.14
N VAL A 104 -3.38 3.28 6.63
CA VAL A 104 -2.68 4.56 6.38
C VAL A 104 -2.94 5.11 4.98
N ILE A 105 -3.22 4.25 4.00
CA ILE A 105 -3.57 4.67 2.63
C ILE A 105 -4.84 5.54 2.64
N GLY A 106 -4.78 6.68 1.96
CA GLY A 106 -5.90 7.63 1.87
C GLY A 106 -5.48 9.09 1.99
N THR A 107 -6.48 9.96 2.16
CA THR A 107 -6.24 11.40 2.38
C THR A 107 -6.45 11.72 3.85
N TRP A 108 -5.57 12.55 4.39
CA TRP A 108 -5.52 12.95 5.79
C TRP A 108 -5.46 14.48 5.89
N ASN A 109 -6.23 15.05 6.79
CA ASN A 109 -6.08 16.44 7.22
C ASN A 109 -5.21 16.44 8.48
N LEU A 110 -4.03 17.01 8.39
CA LEU A 110 -3.06 17.14 9.47
C LEU A 110 -3.21 18.51 10.14
N ASP A 111 -3.44 18.51 11.45
CA ASP A 111 -3.28 19.67 12.31
C ASP A 111 -1.88 19.60 12.94
N ILE A 112 -1.06 20.60 12.65
CA ILE A 112 0.33 20.69 13.08
C ILE A 112 0.43 21.82 14.10
N THR A 113 0.67 21.45 15.35
CA THR A 113 0.70 22.38 16.49
C THR A 113 2.14 22.75 16.83
N SER A 114 2.40 24.04 16.91
CA SER A 114 3.66 24.63 17.38
C SER A 114 3.38 25.75 18.37
N GLU A 115 4.42 26.27 19.03
CA GLU A 115 4.32 27.45 19.90
C GLU A 115 3.76 28.69 19.16
N ARG A 116 3.91 28.75 17.83
CA ARG A 116 3.43 29.85 16.99
C ARG A 116 1.99 29.67 16.50
N GLY A 117 1.31 28.60 16.93
CA GLY A 117 -0.07 28.29 16.55
C GLY A 117 -0.21 26.98 15.77
N THR A 118 -1.45 26.70 15.36
CA THR A 118 -1.82 25.47 14.64
C THR A 118 -1.98 25.75 13.15
N ARG A 119 -1.26 25.00 12.31
CA ARG A 119 -1.40 25.05 10.84
C ARG A 119 -2.03 23.77 10.33
N LYS A 120 -2.82 23.87 9.26
CA LYS A 120 -3.43 22.71 8.61
C LYS A 120 -2.64 22.34 7.35
N GLN A 121 -2.43 21.04 7.15
CA GLN A 121 -1.81 20.51 5.93
C GLN A 121 -2.53 19.24 5.49
N ARG A 122 -2.51 18.96 4.18
CA ARG A 122 -3.06 17.72 3.63
C ARG A 122 -1.96 16.70 3.40
N LEU A 123 -2.15 15.48 3.87
CA LEU A 123 -1.32 14.33 3.52
C LEU A 123 -2.14 13.37 2.66
N ARG A 124 -1.61 12.98 1.50
CA ARG A 124 -2.17 11.94 0.65
C ARG A 124 -1.20 10.78 0.61
N VAL A 125 -1.63 9.62 1.07
CA VAL A 125 -0.88 8.37 1.01
C VAL A 125 -1.47 7.52 -0.11
N ASN A 126 -0.61 7.15 -1.07
CA ASN A 126 -0.96 6.33 -2.20
C ASN A 126 -0.78 4.84 -1.86
N PRO A 127 -1.43 3.92 -2.61
CA PRO A 127 -1.33 2.48 -2.38
C PRO A 127 0.08 1.89 -2.52
N ASP A 128 0.95 2.53 -3.29
CA ASP A 128 2.35 2.15 -3.49
C ASP A 128 3.28 2.66 -2.37
N MET A 129 2.71 3.15 -1.25
CA MET A 129 3.42 3.74 -0.12
C MET A 129 4.26 4.98 -0.49
N THR A 130 3.89 5.67 -1.57
CA THR A 130 4.31 7.05 -1.85
C THR A 130 3.25 8.03 -1.37
N GLY A 131 3.52 9.33 -1.42
CA GLY A 131 2.50 10.30 -1.05
C GLY A 131 2.78 11.74 -1.43
N LEU A 132 1.88 12.61 -1.01
CA LEU A 132 2.01 14.06 -1.11
C LEU A 132 1.75 14.68 0.26
N TYR A 133 2.69 15.50 0.73
CA TYR A 133 2.50 16.40 1.86
C TYR A 133 2.30 17.81 1.33
N GLY A 134 1.07 18.30 1.32
CA GLY A 134 0.69 19.46 0.52
C GLY A 134 0.92 19.17 -0.96
N SER A 135 1.85 19.92 -1.57
CA SER A 135 2.33 19.72 -2.94
C SER A 135 3.66 18.95 -3.03
N THR A 136 4.28 18.61 -1.89
CA THR A 136 5.60 17.99 -1.83
C THR A 136 5.50 16.48 -1.95
N LEU A 137 6.25 15.89 -2.89
CA LEU A 137 6.33 14.45 -3.08
C LEU A 137 7.05 13.76 -1.91
N ILE A 138 6.40 12.75 -1.34
CA ILE A 138 7.01 11.79 -0.42
C ILE A 138 7.36 10.54 -1.23
N LYS A 139 8.66 10.27 -1.37
CA LYS A 139 9.16 9.14 -2.16
C LYS A 139 8.88 7.78 -1.52
N LYS A 140 8.82 7.73 -0.19
CA LYS A 140 8.64 6.49 0.56
C LYS A 140 8.00 6.74 1.92
N ILE A 141 7.01 5.93 2.26
CA ILE A 141 6.36 5.88 3.56
C ILE A 141 6.58 4.48 4.12
N ASP A 142 7.29 4.41 5.24
CA ASP A 142 7.55 3.17 5.96
C ASP A 142 6.44 2.93 6.98
N LEU A 143 5.89 1.72 6.96
CA LEU A 143 4.89 1.25 7.91
C LEU A 143 5.36 -0.05 8.57
N LYS A 144 5.49 -0.03 9.89
CA LYS A 144 5.82 -1.22 10.69
C LYS A 144 5.07 -1.15 12.01
N ASP A 145 4.32 -2.20 12.36
CA ASP A 145 3.62 -2.30 13.66
C ASP A 145 2.80 -1.04 14.03
N ASN A 146 2.02 -0.53 13.07
CA ASN A 146 1.27 0.74 13.13
C ASN A 146 2.11 2.02 13.28
N GLN A 147 3.44 1.93 13.31
CA GLN A 147 4.33 3.08 13.23
C GLN A 147 4.48 3.52 11.78
N VAL A 148 4.28 4.81 11.55
CA VAL A 148 4.36 5.46 10.24
C VAL A 148 5.55 6.40 10.27
N ASN A 149 6.51 6.19 9.36
CA ASN A 149 7.68 7.04 9.23
C ASN A 149 7.84 7.46 7.77
N PHE A 150 8.17 8.73 7.54
CA PHE A 150 8.51 9.21 6.20
C PHE A 150 9.33 10.50 6.26
N LYS A 151 10.14 10.70 5.22
CA LYS A 151 10.96 11.90 5.06
C LYS A 151 10.30 12.85 4.06
N ILE A 152 10.25 14.13 4.44
CA ILE A 152 9.79 15.23 3.58
C ILE A 152 11.01 16.06 3.23
N VAL A 153 11.23 16.29 1.94
CA VAL A 153 12.30 17.14 1.43
C VAL A 153 11.65 18.33 0.74
N LEU A 154 11.85 19.52 1.29
CA LEU A 154 11.38 20.78 0.71
C LEU A 154 12.56 21.50 0.06
N GLU A 155 12.39 21.91 -1.19
CA GLU A 155 13.36 22.70 -1.93
C GLU A 155 12.80 24.12 -2.10
N PHE A 156 13.56 25.12 -1.65
CA PHE A 156 13.23 26.54 -1.79
C PHE A 156 14.43 27.25 -2.43
N GLY A 157 14.35 27.47 -3.74
CA GLY A 157 15.51 27.98 -4.50
C GLY A 157 16.70 27.02 -4.36
N ASP A 158 17.83 27.53 -3.88
CA ASP A 158 19.06 26.75 -3.67
C ASP A 158 19.13 26.04 -2.31
N GLN A 159 18.08 26.14 -1.47
CA GLN A 159 18.08 25.56 -0.12
C GLN A 159 17.17 24.34 -0.01
N THR A 160 17.74 23.26 0.53
CA THR A 160 17.01 22.03 0.86
C THR A 160 16.74 21.94 2.35
N PHE A 161 15.48 21.72 2.72
CA PHE A 161 15.04 21.49 4.09
C PHE A 161 14.47 20.09 4.23
N GLU A 162 15.06 19.32 5.13
CA GLU A 162 14.61 17.98 5.43
C GLU A 162 13.80 17.98 6.73
N MET A 163 12.70 17.23 6.72
CA MET A 163 11.85 17.00 7.87
C MET A 163 11.53 15.51 7.97
N ASP A 164 11.59 14.96 9.17
CA ASP A 164 11.29 13.57 9.44
C ASP A 164 9.97 13.48 10.22
N PHE A 165 8.99 12.79 9.65
CA PHE A 165 7.77 12.44 10.36
C PHE A 165 7.96 11.08 11.04
N LYS A 166 7.64 11.02 12.33
CA LYS A 166 7.51 9.78 13.09
C LYS A 166 6.18 9.77 13.82
N GLY A 167 5.36 8.77 13.58
CA GLY A 167 4.05 8.70 14.20
C GLY A 167 3.50 7.29 14.29
N LYS A 168 2.29 7.19 14.80
CA LYS A 168 1.54 5.95 14.91
C LYS A 168 0.11 6.16 14.43
N LEU A 169 -0.43 5.12 13.83
CA LEU A 169 -1.85 5.05 13.54
C LEU A 169 -2.58 4.46 14.75
N ALA A 170 -3.45 5.27 15.37
CA ALA A 170 -4.29 4.84 16.48
C ALA A 170 -5.73 5.30 16.23
N GLU A 171 -6.69 4.38 16.29
CA GLU A 171 -8.13 4.71 16.23
C GLU A 171 -8.53 5.59 15.03
N SER A 172 -8.02 5.28 13.82
CA SER A 172 -8.24 6.08 12.61
C SER A 172 -7.72 7.53 12.66
N LYS A 173 -6.81 7.83 13.60
CA LYS A 173 -6.04 9.07 13.67
C LYS A 173 -4.56 8.78 13.48
N LEU A 174 -3.89 9.68 12.77
CA LEU A 174 -2.44 9.64 12.60
C LEU A 174 -1.82 10.61 13.59
N VAL A 175 -1.22 10.11 14.67
CA VAL A 175 -0.63 10.96 15.71
C VAL A 175 0.88 10.80 15.68
N GLY A 176 1.61 11.90 15.63
CA GLY A 176 3.07 11.85 15.55
C GLY A 176 3.71 13.20 15.74
N GLU A 177 4.97 13.25 15.32
CA GLU A 177 5.83 14.42 15.42
C GLU A 177 6.60 14.59 14.11
N ILE A 178 6.70 15.83 13.63
CA ILE A 178 7.68 16.20 12.62
C ILE A 178 8.87 16.83 13.31
N THR A 179 10.06 16.32 13.03
CA THR A 179 11.32 16.89 13.48
C THR A 179 12.06 17.53 12.30
N SER A 180 12.65 18.69 12.54
CA SER A 180 13.45 19.44 11.57
C SER A 180 14.63 20.11 12.28
N SER A 181 15.56 20.71 11.52
CA SER A 181 16.64 21.54 12.09
C SER A 181 16.14 22.73 12.94
N ARG A 182 14.87 23.13 12.79
CA ARG A 182 14.23 24.22 13.53
C ARG A 182 13.44 23.75 14.76
N GLY A 183 13.54 22.48 15.12
CA GLY A 183 12.82 21.86 16.23
C GLY A 183 11.69 20.92 15.77
N SER A 184 10.91 20.47 16.75
CA SER A 184 9.87 19.45 16.55
C SER A 184 8.45 20.01 16.72
N GLN A 185 7.50 19.43 16.00
CA GLN A 185 6.09 19.85 15.95
C GLN A 185 5.17 18.66 16.07
N LYS A 186 4.17 18.75 16.96
CA LYS A 186 3.17 17.71 17.16
C LYS A 186 2.14 17.72 16.05
N ILE A 187 1.73 16.54 15.61
CA ILE A 187 0.81 16.36 14.49
C ILE A 187 -0.33 15.43 14.90
N THR A 188 -1.54 15.87 14.57
CA THR A 188 -2.74 15.04 14.63
C THR A 188 -3.41 15.03 13.27
N GLY A 189 -3.53 13.85 12.69
CA GLY A 189 -4.12 13.61 11.38
C GLY A 189 -5.49 12.96 11.50
N THR A 190 -6.47 13.48 10.77
CA THR A 190 -7.80 12.90 10.64
C THR A 190 -8.01 12.38 9.23
N LYS A 191 -8.42 11.11 9.10
CA LYS A 191 -8.67 10.50 7.78
C LYS A 191 -9.91 11.14 7.14
N VAL A 192 -9.75 11.61 5.91
CA VAL A 192 -10.86 12.14 5.13
C VAL A 192 -11.69 10.98 4.61
N VAL A 193 -12.76 10.65 5.34
CA VAL A 193 -13.74 9.66 4.87
C VAL A 193 -14.65 10.34 3.86
N ARG A 194 -14.47 10.04 2.57
CA ARG A 194 -15.46 10.40 1.56
C ARG A 194 -16.71 9.57 1.83
N ARG A 195 -17.69 10.13 2.54
CA ARG A 195 -19.05 9.58 2.57
C ARG A 195 -19.55 9.61 1.14
N TYR A 196 -19.60 8.45 0.48
CA TYR A 196 -20.31 8.30 -0.77
C TYR A 196 -21.78 8.54 -0.42
N ARG A 197 -22.29 9.74 -0.69
CA ARG A 197 -23.72 10.03 -0.62
C ARG A 197 -24.33 9.15 -1.70
N ARG A 198 -24.91 8.00 -1.33
CA ARG A 198 -25.78 7.23 -2.22
C ARG A 198 -26.83 8.23 -2.69
N ARG A 199 -26.78 8.63 -3.97
CA ARG A 199 -27.96 9.23 -4.61
C ARG A 199 -29.00 8.12 -4.57
N SER A 200 -29.99 8.23 -3.68
CA SER A 200 -31.23 7.49 -3.86
C SER A 200 -31.84 8.00 -5.15
N THR A 201 -31.84 7.17 -6.18
CA THR A 201 -32.77 7.34 -7.29
C THR A 201 -34.14 6.98 -6.75
N SER A 202 -34.94 8.01 -6.49
CA SER A 202 -36.41 7.91 -6.41
C SER A 202 -36.98 7.66 -7.80
#